data_AF-A0A562WMN6-F1
#
_entry.id   AF-A0A562WMN6-F1
#
_cell.length_a   1.000
_cell.length_b   1.000
_cell.length_c   1.000
_cell.angle_alpha   90.00
_cell.angle_beta   90.00
_cell.angle_gamma   90.00
#
_symmetry.space_group_name_H-M   'P 1'
#
loop_
_entity.id
_entity.type
_entity.pdbx_description
1 polymer ?
#
loop_
_entity_poly.entity_id
_entity_poly.type
_entity_poly.pdbx_seq_one_letter_code
_entity_poly.pdbx_strand_id
1 'polypeptide(L)'
;MTKCLREASHGFGPVAVQLARSLAAHRLGDTAEAVLRHEHAVRGDGWRRLPAEHRAAHLVDAARAYLDAGNGARAGQVLLDADRTAPAEVRDRPASRTLLTEIIRRGPAAADVARLATVLGLTR
;
A
#
# COMPACT_ATOMS: atom_id res chain seq x y z
N MET A 1 -20.92 23.95 26.93
CA MET A 1 -20.26 23.52 28.18
C MET A 1 -20.32 21.99 28.22
N THR A 2 -19.24 21.30 27.83
CA THR A 2 -18.32 20.57 28.75
C THR A 2 -18.92 19.17 29.05
N LYS A 3 -18.34 17.99 28.79
CA LYS A 3 -17.01 17.49 28.36
C LYS A 3 -17.14 15.94 28.30
N CYS A 4 -16.16 15.26 27.68
CA CYS A 4 -15.76 13.86 27.93
C CYS A 4 -16.83 12.77 27.67
N LEU A 5 -16.69 11.95 26.64
CA LEU A 5 -15.70 10.87 26.64
C LEU A 5 -15.09 10.72 25.25
N ARG A 6 -13.91 11.32 25.10
CA ARG A 6 -12.92 10.90 24.13
C ARG A 6 -12.30 9.64 24.73
N GLU A 7 -12.80 8.47 24.35
CA GLU A 7 -12.16 7.21 24.72
C GLU A 7 -10.75 7.22 24.12
N ALA A 8 -9.77 7.42 24.99
CA ALA A 8 -8.37 7.20 24.70
C ALA A 8 -8.18 5.68 24.61
N SER A 9 -8.40 5.12 23.43
CA SER A 9 -7.86 3.81 23.08
C SER A 9 -6.34 3.95 23.00
N HIS A 10 -5.67 3.67 24.12
CA HIS A 10 -4.21 3.52 24.19
C HIS A 10 -3.71 2.26 23.44
N GLY A 11 -4.51 1.71 22.53
CA GLY A 11 -4.18 0.58 21.67
C GLY A 11 -4.33 1.00 20.22
N PHE A 12 -3.42 0.55 19.36
CA PHE A 12 -3.56 0.67 17.92
C PHE A 12 -4.96 0.19 17.50
N GLY A 13 -5.69 1.00 16.72
CA GLY A 13 -7.03 0.63 16.27
C GLY A 13 -7.04 -0.73 15.53
N PRO A 14 -8.14 -1.50 15.55
CA PRO A 14 -8.20 -2.83 14.96
C PRO A 14 -7.66 -2.91 13.52
N VAL A 15 -7.92 -1.88 12.72
CA VAL A 15 -7.39 -1.78 11.35
C VAL A 15 -5.87 -1.69 11.32
N ALA A 16 -5.24 -0.87 12.17
CA ALA A 16 -3.78 -0.72 12.21
C ALA A 16 -3.09 -2.03 12.59
N VAL A 17 -3.70 -2.82 13.47
CA VAL A 17 -3.22 -4.17 13.80
C VAL A 17 -3.30 -5.11 12.59
N GLN A 18 -4.37 -5.04 11.79
CA GLN A 18 -4.47 -5.84 10.56
C GLN A 18 -3.42 -5.43 9.51
N LEU A 19 -3.15 -4.13 9.38
CA LEU A 19 -2.08 -3.64 8.49
C LEU A 19 -0.71 -4.16 8.93
N ALA A 20 -0.44 -4.13 10.24
CA ALA A 20 0.80 -4.65 10.82
C ALA A 20 0.93 -6.17 10.62
N ARG A 21 -0.16 -6.94 10.72
CA ARG A 21 -0.18 -8.38 10.45
C ARG A 21 0.06 -8.73 8.99
N SER A 22 -0.47 -7.93 8.06
CA SER A 22 -0.17 -8.06 6.63
C SER A 22 1.32 -7.83 6.36
N LEU A 23 1.89 -6.74 6.91
CA LEU A 23 3.32 -6.45 6.78
C LEU A 23 4.20 -7.53 7.43
N ALA A 24 3.81 -8.03 8.60
CA ALA A 24 4.53 -9.11 9.28
C ALA A 24 4.55 -10.40 8.44
N ALA A 25 3.41 -10.80 7.86
CA ALA A 25 3.34 -11.95 6.96
C ALA A 25 4.27 -11.78 5.76
N HIS A 26 4.27 -10.60 5.13
CA HIS A 26 5.15 -10.30 4.02
C HIS A 26 6.63 -10.41 4.40
N ARG A 27 7.02 -9.87 5.55
CA ARG A 27 8.41 -9.97 6.07
C ARG A 27 8.83 -11.39 6.41
N LEU A 28 7.89 -12.27 6.76
CA LEU A 28 8.13 -13.69 7.00
C LEU A 28 8.17 -14.52 5.69
N GLY A 29 7.97 -13.88 4.54
CA GLY A 29 7.95 -14.53 3.22
C GLY A 29 6.59 -15.12 2.83
N ASP A 30 5.58 -15.01 3.70
CA ASP A 30 4.21 -15.46 3.40
C ASP A 30 3.46 -14.37 2.62
N THR A 31 3.82 -14.25 1.35
CA THR A 31 3.27 -13.24 0.43
C THR A 31 1.77 -13.44 0.18
N ALA A 32 1.29 -14.68 0.17
CA ALA A 32 -0.12 -15.01 -0.01
C ALA A 32 -0.96 -14.53 1.17
N GLU A 33 -0.52 -14.82 2.40
CA GLU A 33 -1.23 -14.37 3.59
C GLU A 33 -1.14 -12.85 3.77
N ALA A 34 -0.03 -12.23 3.38
CA ALA A 34 0.10 -10.78 3.37
C ALA A 34 -0.95 -10.11 2.48
N VAL A 35 -1.15 -10.64 1.25
CA VAL A 35 -2.17 -10.19 0.30
C VAL A 35 -3.57 -10.43 0.85
N LEU A 36 -3.86 -11.61 1.38
CA LEU A 36 -5.16 -11.94 1.95
C LEU A 36 -5.55 -10.97 3.09
N ARG A 37 -4.60 -10.68 3.99
CA ARG A 37 -4.82 -9.73 5.10
C ARG A 37 -4.98 -8.30 4.61
N HIS A 38 -4.21 -7.89 3.62
CA HIS A 38 -4.37 -6.59 2.97
C HIS A 38 -5.78 -6.43 2.41
N GLU A 39 -6.25 -7.39 1.61
CA GLU A 39 -7.56 -7.34 0.99
C GLU A 39 -8.71 -7.33 2.00
N HIS A 40 -8.55 -8.04 3.11
CA HIS A 40 -9.52 -7.98 4.21
C HIS A 40 -9.53 -6.61 4.89
N ALA A 41 -8.34 -6.05 5.17
CA ALA A 41 -8.22 -4.78 5.89
C ALA A 41 -8.80 -3.59 5.11
N VAL A 42 -8.57 -3.51 3.79
CA VAL A 42 -9.04 -2.37 2.97
C VAL A 42 -10.55 -2.39 2.70
N ARG A 43 -11.22 -3.53 2.92
CA ARG A 43 -12.69 -3.66 2.83
C ARG A 43 -13.40 -3.14 4.08
N GLY A 44 -12.71 -3.04 5.22
CA GLY A 44 -13.31 -2.60 6.49
C GLY A 44 -13.45 -1.08 6.62
N ASP A 45 -14.48 -0.64 7.34
CA ASP A 45 -14.76 0.80 7.56
C ASP A 45 -13.62 1.56 8.25
N GLY A 46 -12.82 0.85 9.06
CA GLY A 46 -11.65 1.40 9.72
C GLY A 46 -10.59 1.92 8.75
N TRP A 47 -10.50 1.35 7.54
CA TRP A 47 -9.56 1.78 6.51
C TRP A 47 -9.77 3.24 6.13
N ARG A 48 -11.02 3.64 5.86
CA ARG A 48 -11.34 5.01 5.42
C ARG A 48 -11.07 6.07 6.51
N ARG A 49 -11.03 5.66 7.78
CA ARG A 49 -10.77 6.52 8.94
C ARG A 49 -9.28 6.73 9.23
N LEU A 50 -8.39 5.95 8.61
CA LEU A 50 -6.95 6.13 8.77
C LEU A 50 -6.46 7.40 8.07
N PRO A 51 -5.41 8.06 8.60
CA PRO A 51 -4.71 9.14 7.90
C PRO A 51 -4.22 8.68 6.52
N ALA A 52 -4.21 9.59 5.56
CA ALA A 52 -3.88 9.29 4.18
C ALA A 52 -2.46 8.74 4.04
N GLU A 53 -1.52 9.25 4.84
CA GLU A 53 -0.11 8.85 4.89
C GLU A 53 0.02 7.39 5.34
N HIS A 54 -0.74 7.00 6.37
CA HIS A 54 -0.74 5.62 6.88
C HIS A 54 -1.33 4.65 5.85
N ARG A 55 -2.39 5.07 5.16
CA ARG A 55 -2.96 4.29 4.06
C ARG A 55 -1.98 4.12 2.92
N ALA A 56 -1.36 5.21 2.46
CA ALA A 56 -0.38 5.17 1.37
C ALA A 56 0.83 4.31 1.73
N ALA A 57 1.36 4.42 2.95
CA ALA A 57 2.44 3.58 3.43
C ALA A 57 2.08 2.08 3.36
N HIS A 58 0.88 1.70 3.83
CA HIS A 58 0.43 0.31 3.74
C HIS A 58 0.20 -0.16 2.30
N LEU A 59 -0.32 0.71 1.42
CA LEU A 59 -0.50 0.37 0.01
C LEU A 59 0.86 0.11 -0.68
N VAL A 60 1.92 0.85 -0.32
CA VAL A 60 3.28 0.57 -0.82
C VAL A 60 3.76 -0.81 -0.37
N ASP A 61 3.55 -1.16 0.91
CA ASP A 61 3.89 -2.49 1.44
C ASP A 61 3.10 -3.61 0.73
N ALA A 62 1.80 -3.40 0.52
CA ALA A 62 0.93 -4.36 -0.18
C ALA A 62 1.32 -4.52 -1.65
N ALA A 63 1.70 -3.43 -2.33
CA ALA A 63 2.20 -3.47 -3.69
C ALA A 63 3.49 -4.30 -3.79
N ARG A 64 4.37 -4.23 -2.79
CA ARG A 64 5.53 -5.11 -2.69
C ARG A 64 5.15 -6.57 -2.51
N ALA A 65 4.20 -6.86 -1.62
CA ALA A 65 3.70 -8.23 -1.42
C ALA A 65 3.12 -8.83 -2.71
N TYR A 66 2.34 -8.07 -3.49
CA TYR A 66 1.84 -8.51 -4.80
C TYR A 66 2.97 -8.75 -5.81
N LEU A 67 4.01 -7.91 -5.82
CA LEU A 67 5.15 -8.07 -6.71
C LEU A 67 5.96 -9.34 -6.37
N ASP A 68 6.18 -9.58 -5.09
CA ASP A 68 6.88 -10.78 -4.60
C ASP A 68 6.06 -12.05 -4.82
N ALA A 69 4.73 -11.96 -4.81
CA ALA A 69 3.81 -13.02 -5.24
C ALA A 69 3.72 -13.22 -6.77
N GLY A 70 4.49 -12.45 -7.56
CA GLY A 70 4.51 -12.55 -9.03
C GLY A 70 3.37 -11.82 -9.75
N ASN A 71 2.52 -11.06 -9.03
CA ASN A 71 1.41 -10.30 -9.61
C ASN A 71 1.79 -8.83 -9.84
N GLY A 72 2.59 -8.58 -10.88
CA GLY A 72 3.06 -7.23 -11.22
C GLY A 72 1.93 -6.25 -11.58
N ALA A 73 0.82 -6.74 -12.15
CA ALA A 73 -0.33 -5.92 -12.52
C ALA A 73 -1.01 -5.33 -11.29
N ARG A 74 -1.32 -6.18 -10.30
CA ARG A 74 -1.90 -5.73 -9.03
C ARG A 74 -0.93 -4.87 -8.25
N ALA A 75 0.37 -5.21 -8.25
CA ALA A 75 1.39 -4.37 -7.63
C ALA A 75 1.37 -2.94 -8.18
N GLY A 76 1.32 -2.78 -9.50
CA GLY A 76 1.24 -1.47 -10.14
C GLY A 76 -0.06 -0.71 -9.82
N GLN A 77 -1.22 -1.39 -9.83
CA GLN A 77 -2.50 -0.78 -9.45
C GLN A 77 -2.52 -0.30 -8.00
N VAL A 78 -1.99 -1.11 -7.06
CA VAL A 78 -1.95 -0.74 -5.65
C VAL A 78 -0.98 0.42 -5.41
N LEU A 79 0.13 0.47 -6.15
CA LEU A 79 1.06 1.61 -6.10
C LEU A 79 0.43 2.91 -6.65
N LEU A 80 -0.39 2.81 -7.70
CA LEU A 80 -1.20 3.93 -8.21
C LEU A 80 -2.17 4.46 -7.15
N ASP A 81 -2.84 3.56 -6.46
CA ASP A 81 -3.79 3.93 -5.40
C ASP A 81 -3.08 4.57 -4.21
N ALA A 82 -1.83 4.16 -3.93
CA ALA A 82 -0.98 4.83 -2.95
C ALA A 82 -0.69 6.28 -3.35
N ASP A 83 -0.22 6.53 -4.60
CA ASP A 83 0.10 7.89 -5.08
C ASP A 83 -1.15 8.78 -5.08
N ARG A 84 -2.31 8.25 -5.46
CA ARG A 84 -3.59 8.96 -5.37
C ARG A 84 -4.00 9.29 -3.94
N THR A 85 -3.65 8.44 -2.98
CA THR A 85 -4.05 8.60 -1.58
C THR A 85 -3.18 9.64 -0.87
N ALA A 86 -1.86 9.61 -1.06
CA ALA A 86 -0.94 10.59 -0.50
C ALA A 86 0.27 10.76 -1.42
N PRO A 87 0.21 11.69 -2.41
CA PRO A 87 1.28 11.86 -3.39
C PRO A 87 2.63 12.19 -2.76
N ALA A 88 2.66 13.04 -1.74
CA ALA A 88 3.90 13.43 -1.04
C ALA A 88 4.59 12.19 -0.42
N GLU A 89 3.84 11.37 0.32
CA GLU A 89 4.38 10.17 0.95
C GLU A 89 4.96 9.18 -0.06
N VAL A 90 4.30 9.00 -1.20
CA VAL A 90 4.76 8.05 -2.23
C VAL A 90 5.95 8.60 -3.01
N ARG A 91 5.97 9.91 -3.32
CA ARG A 91 7.02 10.54 -4.12
C ARG A 91 8.29 10.80 -3.33
N ASP A 92 8.17 11.08 -2.03
CA ASP A 92 9.29 11.35 -1.14
C ASP A 92 9.95 10.06 -0.63
N ARG A 93 9.27 8.92 -0.70
CA ARG A 93 9.82 7.62 -0.31
C ARG A 93 10.70 6.99 -1.39
N PRO A 94 11.99 6.72 -1.11
CA PRO A 94 12.84 5.96 -2.03
C PRO A 94 12.28 4.57 -2.36
N ALA A 95 11.63 3.91 -1.38
CA ALA A 95 11.05 2.58 -1.54
C ALA A 95 10.02 2.51 -2.67
N SER A 96 9.17 3.53 -2.83
CA SER A 96 8.17 3.62 -3.89
C SER A 96 8.81 3.72 -5.27
N ARG A 97 9.90 4.50 -5.40
CA ARG A 97 10.65 4.64 -6.66
C ARG A 97 11.35 3.34 -7.06
N THR A 98 11.95 2.65 -6.08
CA THR A 98 12.53 1.31 -6.28
C THR A 98 11.47 0.32 -6.72
N LEU A 99 10.31 0.31 -6.05
CA LEU A 99 9.21 -0.59 -6.38
C LEU A 99 8.71 -0.36 -7.80
N LEU A 100 8.51 0.89 -8.20
CA LEU A 100 8.10 1.24 -9.56
C LEU A 100 9.11 0.77 -10.60
N THR A 101 10.40 0.95 -10.33
CA THR A 101 11.48 0.49 -11.20
C THR A 101 11.47 -1.04 -11.34
N GLU A 102 11.29 -1.76 -10.24
CA GLU A 102 11.19 -3.21 -10.26
C GLU A 102 9.95 -3.72 -11.01
N ILE A 103 8.79 -3.07 -10.83
CA ILE A 103 7.57 -3.38 -11.57
C ILE A 103 7.82 -3.21 -13.08
N ILE A 104 8.44 -2.11 -13.51
CA ILE A 104 8.79 -1.87 -14.91
C ILE A 104 9.77 -2.96 -15.41
N ARG A 105 10.77 -3.33 -14.60
CA ARG A 105 11.83 -4.29 -14.97
C ARG A 105 11.35 -5.74 -15.06
N ARG A 106 10.34 -6.13 -14.27
CA ARG A 106 9.74 -7.48 -14.31
C ARG A 106 8.76 -7.68 -15.48
N GLY A 107 8.57 -6.66 -16.31
CA GLY A 107 7.76 -6.72 -17.54
C GLY A 107 6.34 -6.18 -17.34
N PRO A 108 5.73 -5.60 -18.39
CA PRO A 108 4.44 -4.95 -18.29
C PRO A 108 3.33 -6.00 -18.13
N ALA A 109 2.88 -6.22 -16.89
CA ALA A 109 1.74 -7.10 -16.65
C ALA A 109 0.37 -6.41 -16.85
N ALA A 110 0.31 -5.09 -17.03
CA ALA A 110 -0.94 -4.38 -17.35
C ALA A 110 -0.68 -3.01 -17.98
N ALA A 111 -1.50 -2.63 -18.96
CA ALA A 111 -1.46 -1.36 -19.70
C ALA A 111 -1.49 -0.10 -18.80
N ASP A 112 -2.03 -0.22 -17.58
CA ASP A 112 -2.10 0.87 -16.60
C ASP A 112 -0.72 1.24 -16.00
N VAL A 113 0.19 0.27 -15.90
CA VAL A 113 1.56 0.48 -15.39
C VAL A 113 2.40 1.28 -16.38
N ALA A 114 2.23 1.01 -17.68
CA ALA A 114 2.87 1.78 -18.74
C ALA A 114 2.40 3.25 -18.72
N ARG A 115 1.09 3.48 -18.50
CA ARG A 115 0.53 4.84 -18.36
C ARG A 115 1.10 5.58 -17.14
N LEU A 116 1.31 4.91 -16.01
CA LEU A 116 1.95 5.52 -14.85
C LEU A 116 3.43 5.83 -15.08
N ALA A 117 4.16 4.94 -15.75
CA ALA A 117 5.57 5.16 -16.10
C ALA A 117 5.75 6.40 -17.00
N THR A 118 4.80 6.64 -17.92
CA THR A 118 4.75 7.86 -18.73
C THR A 118 4.46 9.10 -17.88
N VAL A 119 3.51 9.04 -16.94
CA VAL A 119 3.20 10.16 -16.04
C VAL A 119 4.40 10.54 -15.14
N LEU A 120 5.20 9.55 -14.74
CA LEU A 120 6.36 9.75 -13.88
C LEU A 120 7.66 10.02 -14.64
N GLY A 121 7.61 10.15 -15.98
CA GLY A 121 8.76 10.49 -16.82
C GLY A 121 9.86 9.42 -16.85
N LEU A 122 9.52 8.16 -16.59
CA LEU A 122 10.48 7.05 -16.49
C LEU A 122 10.67 6.30 -17.81
N THR A 123 9.99 6.73 -18.88
CA THR A 123 10.22 6.28 -20.25
C THR A 123 11.12 7.29 -20.97
N ARG A 124 12.40 6.97 -21.10
CA ARG A 124 13.26 7.47 -22.19
C ARG A 124 13.76 6.27 -22.97
#